data_AF-A0A7V0S5E3-F1
#
_entry.id   AF-A0A7V0S5E3-F1
#
_cell.length_a   1.000
_cell.length_b   1.000
_cell.length_c   1.000
_cell.angle_alpha   90.00
_cell.angle_beta   90.00
_cell.angle_gamma   90.00
#
_symmetry.space_group_name_H-M   'P 1'
#
loop_
_entity.id
_entity.type
_entity.pdbx_description
1 polymer ?
#
loop_
_entity_poly.entity_id
_entity_poly.type
_entity_poly.pdbx_seq_one_letter_code
_entity_poly.pdbx_strand_id
1 'polypeptide(L)'
;MKHLLQILLTISFAMTFAVAQEKYNSTEQELESAADSVLGIKKSADILNNQDYKSTKIENKEEKEDWEDWDNWEDWKESRKKEWRSTGKRGYFCGGAGGWDYYMMDLNVSAINSELVNIGLQPLGKQIYMTGGGGWGFIGHGIRIGGMGAHGQAKSKGNPGNIDLATEVTLAINFGGFLIEKVYHPFNKTELYWGTMIGGGNAQLKFEQWGGPVDWDELWGGYNNAVIDSSTTKYTDYQNEISCGYFTVLPSIGFRYNFFRWAAIGINVGYLYSRMNQDGWEMNGKTVTNVPEIDFSNVIYRLNLYFGG
;
A
#
# COMPACT_ATOMS: atom_id res chain seq x y z
N MET A 1 -8.84 -20.36 30.02
CA MET A 1 -9.26 -19.05 29.47
C MET A 1 -8.47 -18.59 28.25
N LYS A 2 -7.12 -18.62 28.23
CA LYS A 2 -6.32 -18.16 27.06
C LYS A 2 -6.58 -18.95 25.76
N HIS A 3 -6.73 -20.27 25.82
CA HIS A 3 -7.03 -21.09 24.64
C HIS A 3 -8.47 -20.92 24.12
N LEU A 4 -9.43 -20.59 25.00
CA LEU A 4 -10.81 -20.33 24.59
C LEU A 4 -10.91 -19.02 23.80
N LEU A 5 -10.12 -18.01 24.18
CA LEU A 5 -10.05 -16.72 23.49
C LEU A 5 -9.39 -16.86 22.11
N GLN A 6 -8.34 -17.68 21.98
CA GLN A 6 -7.72 -17.97 20.68
C GLN A 6 -8.71 -18.66 19.74
N ILE A 7 -9.42 -19.70 20.21
CA ILE A 7 -10.41 -20.42 19.41
C ILE A 7 -11.56 -19.49 18.97
N LEU A 8 -12.05 -18.63 19.87
CA LEU A 8 -13.08 -17.63 19.53
C LEU A 8 -12.59 -16.61 18.50
N LEU A 9 -11.33 -16.18 18.58
CA LEU A 9 -10.73 -15.28 17.59
C LEU A 9 -10.60 -15.95 16.22
N THR A 10 -10.17 -17.21 16.17
CA THR A 10 -10.02 -17.96 14.91
C THR A 10 -11.38 -18.23 14.25
N ILE A 11 -12.40 -18.57 15.03
CA ILE A 11 -13.77 -18.79 14.53
C ILE A 11 -14.38 -17.47 14.05
N SER A 12 -14.18 -16.37 14.77
CA SER A 12 -14.65 -15.04 14.34
C SER A 12 -13.97 -14.60 13.04
N PHE A 13 -12.68 -14.87 12.87
CA PHE A 13 -11.95 -14.53 11.65
C PHE A 13 -12.43 -15.37 10.45
N ALA A 14 -12.69 -16.67 10.64
CA ALA A 14 -13.20 -17.57 9.61
C ALA A 14 -14.65 -17.21 9.18
N MET A 15 -15.54 -16.85 10.13
CA MET A 15 -16.90 -16.41 9.79
C MET A 15 -16.91 -15.08 9.04
N THR A 16 -15.99 -14.16 9.35
CA THR A 16 -15.91 -12.87 8.65
C THR A 16 -15.43 -13.08 7.20
N PHE A 17 -14.54 -14.04 6.97
CA PHE A 17 -14.10 -14.43 5.63
C PHE A 17 -15.22 -15.09 4.82
N ALA A 18 -15.99 -16.01 5.41
CA ALA A 18 -17.10 -16.68 4.73
C ALA A 18 -18.22 -15.68 4.32
N VAL A 19 -18.56 -14.73 5.20
CA VAL A 19 -19.58 -13.71 4.91
C VAL A 19 -19.10 -12.69 3.86
N ALA A 20 -17.80 -12.40 3.81
CA ALA A 20 -17.23 -11.55 2.77
C ALA A 20 -17.24 -12.21 1.38
N GLN A 21 -16.95 -13.52 1.32
CA GLN A 21 -16.99 -14.31 0.08
C GLN A 21 -18.42 -14.41 -0.49
N GLU A 22 -19.42 -14.63 0.38
CA GLU A 22 -20.82 -14.76 -0.04
C GLU A 22 -21.39 -13.43 -0.58
N LYS A 23 -21.00 -12.28 0.02
CA LYS A 23 -21.36 -10.94 -0.50
C LYS A 23 -20.64 -10.59 -1.81
N TYR A 24 -19.42 -11.07 -2.01
CA TYR A 24 -18.71 -10.85 -3.26
C TYR A 24 -19.43 -11.52 -4.43
N ASN A 25 -19.83 -12.79 -4.26
CA ASN A 25 -20.55 -13.55 -5.28
C ASN A 25 -21.94 -12.97 -5.60
N SER A 26 -22.64 -12.38 -4.63
CA SER A 26 -23.94 -11.74 -4.88
C SER A 26 -23.80 -10.40 -5.62
N THR A 27 -22.69 -9.69 -5.45
CA THR A 27 -22.47 -8.36 -6.07
C THR A 27 -22.06 -8.49 -7.55
N GLU A 28 -21.36 -9.56 -7.95
CA GLU A 28 -21.11 -9.86 -9.36
C GLU A 28 -22.40 -10.15 -10.14
N GLN A 29 -23.34 -10.89 -9.54
CA GLN A 29 -24.63 -11.20 -10.17
C GLN A 29 -25.51 -9.95 -10.37
N GLU A 30 -25.43 -8.96 -9.46
CA GLU A 30 -26.15 -7.68 -9.59
C GLU A 30 -25.48 -6.72 -10.60
N LEU A 31 -24.15 -6.76 -10.74
CA LEU A 31 -23.40 -5.92 -11.70
C LEU A 31 -23.59 -6.39 -13.15
N GLU A 32 -23.68 -7.69 -13.41
CA GLU A 32 -24.01 -8.21 -14.74
C GLU A 32 -25.46 -7.88 -15.15
N SER A 33 -26.41 -7.87 -14.20
CA SER A 33 -27.79 -7.46 -14.46
C SER A 33 -27.95 -5.95 -14.70
N ALA A 34 -27.13 -5.11 -14.09
CA ALA A 34 -27.22 -3.65 -14.23
C ALA A 34 -26.60 -3.15 -15.56
N ALA A 35 -25.59 -3.85 -16.09
CA ALA A 35 -24.90 -3.49 -17.32
C ALA A 35 -25.81 -3.55 -18.57
N ASP A 36 -26.82 -4.43 -18.59
CA ASP A 36 -27.78 -4.54 -19.70
C ASP A 36 -28.85 -3.42 -19.72
N SER A 37 -28.96 -2.60 -18.66
CA SER A 37 -29.99 -1.55 -18.54
C SER A 37 -29.52 -0.12 -18.93
N VAL A 38 -28.22 0.08 -19.17
CA VAL A 38 -27.60 1.43 -19.26
C VAL A 38 -27.60 2.03 -20.69
N LEU A 39 -28.13 1.33 -21.70
CA LEU A 39 -28.26 1.88 -23.07
C LEU A 39 -29.45 2.87 -23.26
N GLY A 40 -30.16 3.26 -22.20
CA GLY A 40 -31.46 3.94 -22.30
C GLY A 40 -31.57 5.41 -21.86
N ILE A 41 -30.53 6.09 -21.35
CA ILE A 41 -30.73 7.43 -20.73
C ILE A 41 -29.71 8.47 -21.25
N LYS A 42 -29.93 8.90 -22.50
CA LYS A 42 -29.45 10.20 -23.04
C LYS A 42 -30.64 11.15 -23.17
N LYS A 43 -31.06 11.77 -22.06
CA LYS A 43 -31.91 12.98 -22.02
C LYS A 43 -32.23 13.30 -20.57
N SER A 44 -31.57 14.31 -19.99
CA SER A 44 -32.04 15.14 -18.85
C SER A 44 -30.85 15.94 -18.30
N ALA A 45 -30.30 16.87 -19.09
CA ALA A 45 -29.20 17.74 -18.66
C ALA A 45 -29.51 19.23 -18.87
N ASP A 46 -30.80 19.60 -18.91
CA ASP A 46 -31.26 20.99 -18.90
C ASP A 46 -32.38 21.09 -17.87
N ILE A 47 -32.03 21.24 -16.59
CA ILE A 47 -32.79 21.89 -15.50
C ILE A 47 -31.83 21.86 -14.31
N LEU A 48 -31.15 22.98 -14.05
CA LEU A 48 -30.82 23.51 -12.71
C LEU A 48 -29.93 24.74 -12.89
N ASN A 49 -30.58 25.80 -13.38
CA ASN A 49 -30.08 27.16 -13.31
C ASN A 49 -30.92 27.88 -12.25
N ASN A 50 -30.40 27.96 -11.02
CA ASN A 50 -30.70 28.96 -9.98
C ASN A 50 -30.34 28.38 -8.61
N GLN A 51 -29.17 28.71 -8.08
CA GLN A 51 -29.06 28.99 -6.65
C GLN A 51 -28.12 30.17 -6.43
N ASP A 52 -28.71 31.17 -5.80
CA ASP A 52 -28.15 32.45 -5.41
C ASP A 52 -26.91 32.32 -4.51
N TYR A 53 -25.93 33.16 -4.80
CA TYR A 53 -24.86 33.53 -3.88
C TYR A 53 -25.45 34.18 -2.62
N LYS A 54 -25.38 33.51 -1.47
CA LYS A 54 -25.52 34.15 -0.17
C LYS A 54 -24.15 34.29 0.50
N SER A 55 -23.73 35.54 0.60
CA SER A 55 -22.58 36.01 1.38
C SER A 55 -22.70 35.61 2.85
N THR A 56 -21.60 35.10 3.41
CA THR A 56 -21.43 34.90 4.85
C THR A 56 -21.39 36.25 5.57
N LYS A 57 -22.54 36.69 6.10
CA LYS A 57 -22.58 37.66 7.20
C LYS A 57 -22.25 36.90 8.49
N ILE A 58 -21.18 37.33 9.15
CA ILE A 58 -20.90 37.02 10.55
C ILE A 58 -21.94 37.80 11.36
N GLU A 59 -23.01 37.14 11.77
CA GLU A 59 -23.93 37.67 12.77
C GLU A 59 -23.28 37.50 14.15
N ASN A 60 -22.91 38.64 14.76
CA ASN A 60 -22.64 38.74 16.18
C ASN A 60 -23.89 38.30 16.92
N LYS A 61 -23.86 37.10 17.53
CA LYS A 61 -24.78 36.75 18.60
C LYS A 61 -24.39 37.56 19.83
N GLU A 62 -25.08 38.66 20.03
CA GLU A 62 -25.22 39.25 21.37
C GLU A 62 -25.97 38.22 22.22
N GLU A 63 -25.25 37.57 23.13
CA GLU A 63 -25.83 36.81 24.23
C GLU A 63 -26.60 37.80 25.12
N LYS A 64 -27.92 37.79 24.97
CA LYS A 64 -28.81 38.16 26.07
C LYS A 64 -28.84 36.97 27.02
N GLU A 65 -28.12 37.10 28.12
CA GLU A 65 -28.33 36.27 29.31
C GLU A 65 -29.74 36.54 29.84
N ASP A 66 -30.70 35.73 29.39
CA ASP A 66 -32.01 35.60 30.04
C ASP A 66 -31.84 34.66 31.25
N TRP A 67 -31.75 35.26 32.43
CA TRP A 67 -31.58 34.58 33.72
C TRP A 67 -32.87 33.95 34.29
N GLU A 68 -33.93 33.78 33.49
CA GLU A 68 -35.28 33.43 33.98
C GLU A 68 -35.79 32.02 33.61
N ASP A 69 -34.92 31.07 33.26
CA ASP A 69 -35.36 29.72 32.83
C ASP A 69 -34.75 28.58 33.68
N TRP A 70 -34.85 28.72 35.01
CA TRP A 70 -34.37 27.71 35.98
C TRP A 70 -35.30 26.50 36.16
N ASP A 71 -36.52 26.54 35.63
CA ASP A 71 -37.52 25.47 35.81
C ASP A 71 -37.35 24.31 34.83
N ASN A 72 -36.46 24.42 33.84
CA ASN A 72 -36.23 23.39 32.84
C ASN A 72 -34.88 22.66 32.98
N TRP A 73 -34.48 22.42 34.24
CA TRP A 73 -33.25 21.71 34.62
C TRP A 73 -33.14 20.29 34.03
N GLU A 74 -34.28 19.62 33.78
CA GLU A 74 -34.30 18.30 33.15
C GLU A 74 -33.97 18.36 31.65
N ASP A 75 -34.54 19.32 30.90
CA ASP A 75 -34.19 19.53 29.48
C ASP A 75 -32.74 19.98 29.30
N TRP A 76 -32.22 20.79 30.22
CA TRP A 76 -30.80 21.17 30.21
C TRP A 76 -29.88 19.96 30.45
N LYS A 77 -30.27 19.04 31.35
CA LYS A 77 -29.54 17.77 31.55
C LYS A 77 -29.67 16.83 30.37
N GLU A 78 -30.82 16.76 29.71
CA GLU A 78 -31.02 15.94 28.52
C GLU A 78 -30.26 16.48 27.31
N SER A 79 -30.31 17.78 27.07
CA SER A 79 -29.55 18.45 26.01
C SER A 79 -28.06 18.30 26.24
N ARG A 80 -27.56 18.51 27.48
CA ARG A 80 -26.15 18.20 27.81
C ARG A 80 -25.80 16.72 27.72
N LYS A 81 -26.70 15.80 28.07
CA LYS A 81 -26.47 14.35 27.88
C LYS A 81 -26.45 13.97 26.40
N LYS A 82 -27.31 14.56 25.58
CA LYS A 82 -27.34 14.38 24.11
C LYS A 82 -26.08 15.00 23.48
N GLU A 83 -25.63 16.14 23.97
CA GLU A 83 -24.41 16.82 23.54
C GLU A 83 -23.15 16.09 24.01
N TRP A 84 -23.14 15.52 25.23
CA TRP A 84 -22.09 14.61 25.70
C TRP A 84 -22.05 13.28 24.94
N ARG A 85 -23.23 12.77 24.53
CA ARG A 85 -23.35 11.58 23.69
C ARG A 85 -23.00 11.87 22.22
N SER A 86 -23.18 13.09 21.73
CA SER A 86 -22.83 13.52 20.36
C SER A 86 -21.39 14.05 20.24
N THR A 87 -20.79 14.53 21.33
CA THR A 87 -19.33 14.70 21.47
C THR A 87 -18.62 13.36 21.73
N GLY A 88 -19.40 12.30 22.02
CA GLY A 88 -18.95 10.94 22.10
C GLY A 88 -18.43 10.42 20.76
N LYS A 89 -17.18 9.94 20.79
CA LYS A 89 -16.42 9.31 19.68
C LYS A 89 -15.76 10.25 18.68
N ARG A 90 -15.19 11.38 19.13
CA ARG A 90 -14.09 11.99 18.37
C ARG A 90 -12.87 11.07 18.45
N GLY A 91 -12.35 10.67 17.29
CA GLY A 91 -11.12 9.89 17.18
C GLY A 91 -9.94 10.57 17.88
N TYR A 92 -8.93 9.82 18.29
CA TYR A 92 -7.76 10.39 18.98
C TYR A 92 -6.91 11.25 18.06
N PHE A 93 -6.87 10.93 16.76
CA PHE A 93 -6.35 11.81 15.73
C PHE A 93 -7.49 12.64 15.13
N CYS A 94 -7.31 13.95 15.06
CA CYS A 94 -8.28 14.89 14.51
C CYS A 94 -7.74 15.63 13.28
N GLY A 95 -6.43 15.64 13.07
CA GLY A 95 -5.77 16.25 11.92
C GLY A 95 -5.17 15.21 10.98
N GLY A 96 -3.84 15.10 11.01
CA GLY A 96 -3.09 14.18 10.17
C GLY A 96 -2.08 13.38 10.96
N ALA A 97 -1.63 12.28 10.37
CA ALA A 97 -0.58 11.45 10.91
C ALA A 97 0.31 10.91 9.80
N GLY A 98 1.57 10.70 10.11
CA GLY A 98 2.54 10.05 9.25
C GLY A 98 3.37 9.05 10.04
N GLY A 99 3.96 8.08 9.34
CA GLY A 99 4.57 6.98 10.04
C GLY A 99 5.44 6.09 9.18
N TRP A 100 6.04 5.14 9.89
CA TRP A 100 6.80 4.06 9.31
C TRP A 100 5.90 2.84 9.14
N ASP A 101 6.07 2.17 8.01
CA ASP A 101 5.35 0.96 7.67
C ASP A 101 6.32 -0.19 7.39
N TYR A 102 5.99 -1.36 7.91
CA TYR A 102 6.63 -2.62 7.58
C TYR A 102 5.64 -3.52 6.87
N TYR A 103 6.05 -4.09 5.75
CA TYR A 103 5.21 -4.92 4.91
C TYR A 103 5.77 -6.33 4.77
N MET A 104 4.86 -7.27 4.64
CA MET A 104 5.14 -8.63 4.22
C MET A 104 4.19 -8.98 3.07
N MET A 105 4.75 -9.40 1.95
CA MET A 105 3.98 -9.76 0.75
C MET A 105 4.48 -11.08 0.20
N ASP A 106 3.55 -11.94 -0.19
CA ASP A 106 3.91 -13.17 -0.90
C ASP A 106 4.29 -12.84 -2.35
N LEU A 107 5.29 -13.53 -2.88
CA LEU A 107 5.83 -13.34 -4.21
C LEU A 107 5.47 -14.52 -5.12
N ASN A 108 4.95 -14.22 -6.31
CA ASN A 108 4.84 -15.20 -7.38
C ASN A 108 6.10 -15.17 -8.26
N VAL A 109 7.16 -15.83 -7.80
CA VAL A 109 8.48 -15.87 -8.45
C VAL A 109 8.78 -17.22 -9.12
N SER A 110 7.77 -18.01 -9.46
CA SER A 110 7.95 -19.36 -10.01
C SER A 110 8.72 -19.37 -11.35
N ALA A 111 8.39 -18.45 -12.25
CA ALA A 111 9.08 -18.29 -13.53
C ALA A 111 10.56 -17.88 -13.32
N ILE A 112 10.80 -16.87 -12.47
CA ILE A 112 12.16 -16.40 -12.15
C ILE A 112 12.98 -17.52 -11.50
N ASN A 113 12.40 -18.24 -10.54
CA ASN A 113 13.08 -19.31 -9.82
C ASN A 113 13.48 -20.47 -10.73
N SER A 114 12.69 -20.78 -11.76
CA SER A 114 13.05 -21.79 -12.76
C SER A 114 14.35 -21.41 -13.48
N GLU A 115 14.48 -20.14 -13.89
CA GLU A 115 15.69 -19.65 -14.55
C GLU A 115 16.89 -19.58 -13.59
N LEU A 116 16.68 -19.15 -12.34
CA LEU A 116 17.75 -19.11 -11.33
C LEU A 116 18.35 -20.50 -11.07
N VAL A 117 17.50 -21.52 -10.96
CA VAL A 117 17.96 -22.90 -10.76
C VAL A 117 18.73 -23.41 -11.98
N ASN A 118 18.31 -23.07 -13.20
CA ASN A 118 19.02 -23.45 -14.43
C ASN A 118 20.44 -22.88 -14.47
N ILE A 119 20.66 -21.68 -13.93
CA ILE A 119 21.99 -21.05 -13.84
C ILE A 119 22.74 -21.39 -12.54
N GLY A 120 22.28 -22.38 -11.76
CA GLY A 120 22.96 -22.86 -10.56
C GLY A 120 22.85 -21.94 -9.34
N LEU A 121 21.87 -21.02 -9.34
CA LEU A 121 21.55 -20.16 -8.20
C LEU A 121 20.45 -20.75 -7.32
N GLN A 122 20.40 -20.28 -6.08
CA GLN A 122 19.30 -20.62 -5.17
C GLN A 122 18.00 -19.93 -5.63
N PRO A 123 16.83 -20.55 -5.43
CA PRO A 123 15.56 -19.87 -5.71
C PRO A 123 15.36 -18.68 -4.75
N LEU A 124 14.70 -17.62 -5.23
CA LEU A 124 14.23 -16.52 -4.38
C LEU A 124 13.19 -17.03 -3.39
N GLY A 125 13.17 -16.42 -2.21
CA GLY A 125 12.14 -16.67 -1.20
C GLY A 125 10.74 -16.33 -1.72
N LYS A 126 9.73 -17.07 -1.23
CA LYS A 126 8.31 -16.85 -1.58
C LYS A 126 7.72 -15.59 -0.95
N GLN A 127 8.48 -14.89 -0.11
CA GLN A 127 8.04 -13.72 0.63
C GLN A 127 9.06 -12.61 0.47
N ILE A 128 8.56 -11.38 0.32
CA ILE A 128 9.35 -10.17 0.39
C ILE A 128 8.93 -9.36 1.60
N TYR A 129 9.93 -8.84 2.29
CA TYR A 129 9.74 -7.85 3.35
C TYR A 129 10.06 -6.49 2.78
N MET A 130 9.17 -5.53 3.02
CA MET A 130 9.32 -4.18 2.51
C MET A 130 9.25 -3.20 3.68
N THR A 131 10.00 -2.11 3.56
CA THR A 131 9.94 -0.99 4.48
C THR A 131 9.43 0.22 3.73
N GLY A 132 8.67 1.05 4.41
CA GLY A 132 8.08 2.21 3.78
C GLY A 132 7.56 3.20 4.79
N GLY A 133 6.67 4.03 4.31
CA GLY A 133 5.97 4.97 5.15
C GLY A 133 4.82 5.59 4.40
N GLY A 134 4.05 6.35 5.14
CA GLY A 134 2.94 7.07 4.58
C GLY A 134 2.45 8.11 5.55
N GLY A 135 1.54 8.93 5.06
CA GLY A 135 0.84 9.91 5.86
C GLY A 135 -0.53 10.18 5.30
N TRP A 136 -1.41 10.66 6.15
CA TRP A 136 -2.78 11.00 5.80
C TRP A 136 -3.26 12.20 6.62
N GLY A 137 -4.27 12.89 6.12
CA GLY A 137 -5.01 13.94 6.81
C GLY A 137 -6.51 13.75 6.64
N PHE A 138 -7.29 14.07 7.68
CA PHE A 138 -8.74 14.06 7.60
C PHE A 138 -9.25 15.21 6.74
N ILE A 139 -10.21 14.91 5.86
CA ILE A 139 -10.94 15.90 5.08
C ILE A 139 -12.40 16.05 5.53
N GLY A 140 -12.78 15.33 6.60
CA GLY A 140 -14.10 15.39 7.21
C GLY A 140 -14.90 14.08 7.06
N HIS A 141 -15.94 13.95 7.88
CA HIS A 141 -16.85 12.79 7.89
C HIS A 141 -16.14 11.43 7.98
N GLY A 142 -15.00 11.37 8.67
CA GLY A 142 -14.19 10.14 8.79
C GLY A 142 -13.50 9.72 7.48
N ILE A 143 -13.44 10.58 6.47
CA ILE A 143 -12.64 10.35 5.26
C ILE A 143 -11.27 10.97 5.47
N ARG A 144 -10.23 10.23 5.13
CA ARG A 144 -8.85 10.71 5.11
C ARG A 144 -8.21 10.44 3.76
N ILE A 145 -7.33 11.35 3.37
CA ILE A 145 -6.54 11.24 2.15
C ILE A 145 -5.07 11.38 2.48
N GLY A 146 -4.20 10.85 1.62
CA GLY A 146 -2.77 10.91 1.89
C GLY A 146 -1.92 10.24 0.83
N GLY A 147 -0.74 9.81 1.24
CA GLY A 147 0.16 9.03 0.41
C GLY A 147 0.81 7.92 1.22
N MET A 148 1.14 6.82 0.55
CA MET A 148 1.94 5.74 1.14
C MET A 148 2.82 5.13 0.06
N GLY A 149 3.93 4.55 0.49
CA GLY A 149 4.82 3.80 -0.39
C GLY A 149 5.74 2.87 0.38
N ALA A 150 6.29 1.90 -0.32
CA ALA A 150 7.16 0.89 0.24
C ALA A 150 8.22 0.45 -0.79
N HIS A 151 9.34 -0.03 -0.27
CA HIS A 151 10.41 -0.64 -1.04
C HIS A 151 10.90 -1.91 -0.32
N GLY A 152 11.12 -2.97 -1.08
CA GLY A 152 11.73 -4.21 -0.59
C GLY A 152 12.58 -4.87 -1.66
N GLN A 153 13.48 -5.73 -1.22
CA GLN A 153 14.37 -6.50 -2.08
C GLN A 153 14.47 -7.96 -1.62
N ALA A 154 14.57 -8.87 -2.59
CA ALA A 154 14.88 -10.27 -2.42
C ALA A 154 16.14 -10.60 -3.22
N LYS A 155 17.06 -11.37 -2.62
CA LYS A 155 18.35 -11.68 -3.21
C LYS A 155 18.55 -13.18 -3.33
N SER A 156 19.08 -13.61 -4.46
CA SER A 156 19.62 -14.94 -4.68
C SER A 156 21.12 -14.84 -4.95
N LYS A 157 21.91 -15.73 -4.35
CA LYS A 157 23.36 -15.78 -4.51
C LYS A 157 23.82 -17.21 -4.76
N GLY A 158 24.91 -17.37 -5.48
CA GLY A 158 25.53 -18.67 -5.72
C GLY A 158 26.76 -18.56 -6.61
N ASN A 159 27.43 -19.69 -6.81
CA ASN A 159 28.64 -19.79 -7.64
C ASN A 159 28.38 -20.84 -8.74
N PRO A 160 27.88 -20.42 -9.92
CA PRO A 160 27.60 -21.34 -11.01
C PRO A 160 28.87 -22.08 -11.45
N GLY A 161 28.91 -23.40 -11.28
CA GLY A 161 29.92 -24.24 -11.93
C GLY A 161 31.31 -24.37 -11.27
N ASN A 162 31.47 -24.14 -9.96
CA ASN A 162 32.75 -24.33 -9.24
C ASN A 162 33.93 -23.46 -9.73
N ILE A 163 33.64 -22.39 -10.46
CA ILE A 163 34.62 -21.35 -10.84
C ILE A 163 34.52 -20.25 -9.77
N ASP A 164 35.59 -19.52 -9.48
CA ASP A 164 35.65 -18.38 -8.53
C ASP A 164 34.81 -17.14 -8.99
N LEU A 165 33.65 -17.40 -9.60
CA LEU A 165 32.67 -16.43 -10.05
C LEU A 165 31.48 -16.46 -9.10
N ALA A 166 31.30 -15.38 -8.38
CA ALA A 166 30.10 -15.18 -7.58
C ALA A 166 29.04 -14.50 -8.44
N THR A 167 27.82 -15.03 -8.40
CA THR A 167 26.66 -14.48 -9.11
C THR A 167 25.57 -14.14 -8.11
N GLU A 168 25.00 -12.94 -8.24
CA GLU A 168 23.89 -12.43 -7.44
C GLU A 168 22.77 -11.93 -8.35
N VAL A 169 21.54 -12.32 -8.03
CA VAL A 169 20.34 -11.77 -8.66
C VAL A 169 19.49 -11.11 -7.58
N THR A 170 19.26 -9.81 -7.72
CA THR A 170 18.43 -9.01 -6.82
C THR A 170 17.13 -8.63 -7.52
N LEU A 171 16.01 -9.05 -6.94
CA LEU A 171 14.67 -8.56 -7.27
C LEU A 171 14.31 -7.44 -6.30
N ALA A 172 14.10 -6.22 -6.79
CA ALA A 172 13.58 -5.12 -6.01
C ALA A 172 12.18 -4.73 -6.48
N ILE A 173 11.28 -4.50 -5.53
CA ILE A 173 9.91 -4.06 -5.78
C ILE A 173 9.70 -2.79 -4.96
N ASN A 174 9.21 -1.74 -5.61
CA ASN A 174 8.77 -0.53 -4.94
C ASN A 174 7.40 -0.10 -5.47
N PHE A 175 6.59 0.47 -4.60
CA PHE A 175 5.32 1.08 -4.98
C PHE A 175 5.06 2.33 -4.15
N GLY A 176 4.23 3.22 -4.68
CA GLY A 176 3.75 4.39 -3.98
C GLY A 176 2.54 5.00 -4.67
N GLY A 177 1.70 5.68 -3.89
CA GLY A 177 0.49 6.26 -4.45
C GLY A 177 -0.32 7.11 -3.49
N PHE A 178 -1.42 7.61 -4.02
CA PHE A 178 -2.42 8.38 -3.31
C PHE A 178 -3.35 7.45 -2.54
N LEU A 179 -3.59 7.76 -1.28
CA LEU A 179 -4.37 6.97 -0.34
C LEU A 179 -5.73 7.66 -0.10
N ILE A 180 -6.81 6.89 -0.13
CA ILE A 180 -8.16 7.33 0.28
C ILE A 180 -8.73 6.27 1.20
N GLU A 181 -9.08 6.66 2.43
CA GLU A 181 -9.59 5.73 3.44
C GLU A 181 -10.81 6.32 4.17
N LYS A 182 -11.75 5.44 4.52
CA LYS A 182 -12.86 5.69 5.42
C LYS A 182 -12.52 5.09 6.78
N VAL A 183 -12.68 5.90 7.83
CA VAL A 183 -12.36 5.54 9.21
C VAL A 183 -13.63 5.49 10.04
N TYR A 184 -13.74 4.44 10.85
CA TYR A 184 -14.76 4.21 11.85
C TYR A 184 -14.10 4.03 13.22
N HIS A 185 -14.68 4.61 14.26
CA HIS A 185 -14.15 4.55 15.63
C HIS A 185 -15.07 3.69 16.51
N PRO A 186 -14.86 2.36 16.56
CA PRO A 186 -15.70 1.49 17.38
C PRO A 186 -15.58 1.84 18.86
N PHE A 187 -14.35 2.13 19.33
CA PHE A 187 -14.01 2.59 20.67
C PHE A 187 -13.14 3.85 20.61
N ASN A 188 -13.04 4.57 21.73
CA ASN A 188 -12.35 5.87 21.78
C ASN A 188 -10.89 5.79 21.28
N LYS A 189 -10.15 4.71 21.58
CA LYS A 189 -8.72 4.56 21.23
C LYS A 189 -8.47 3.71 19.98
N THR A 190 -9.51 3.35 19.24
CA THR A 190 -9.38 2.38 18.14
C THR A 190 -9.94 2.95 16.87
N GLU A 191 -9.30 2.62 15.75
CA GLU A 191 -9.74 2.95 14.41
C GLU A 191 -9.87 1.65 13.63
N LEU A 192 -11.04 1.43 13.04
CA LEU A 192 -11.21 0.50 11.95
C LEU A 192 -11.27 1.33 10.67
N TYR A 193 -10.46 1.01 9.68
CA TYR A 193 -10.42 1.76 8.44
C TYR A 193 -10.36 0.84 7.24
N TRP A 194 -10.99 1.26 6.16
CA TRP A 194 -10.89 0.60 4.86
C TRP A 194 -10.74 1.65 3.77
N GLY A 195 -10.05 1.30 2.71
CA GLY A 195 -9.80 2.22 1.63
C GLY A 195 -8.94 1.61 0.56
N THR A 196 -8.38 2.46 -0.28
CA THR A 196 -7.48 2.03 -1.34
C THR A 196 -6.35 3.02 -1.52
N MET A 197 -5.18 2.50 -1.90
CA MET A 197 -4.14 3.31 -2.53
C MET A 197 -4.22 3.12 -4.05
N ILE A 198 -4.00 4.20 -4.79
CA ILE A 198 -3.92 4.21 -6.25
C ILE A 198 -2.63 4.91 -6.62
N GLY A 199 -1.79 4.26 -7.42
CA GLY A 199 -0.51 4.82 -7.78
C GLY A 199 0.26 3.96 -8.76
N GLY A 200 1.57 3.95 -8.58
CA GLY A 200 2.47 3.19 -9.43
C GLY A 200 3.59 2.56 -8.63
N GLY A 201 4.39 1.79 -9.32
CA GLY A 201 5.57 1.19 -8.77
C GLY A 201 6.57 0.83 -9.85
N ASN A 202 7.69 0.30 -9.41
CA ASN A 202 8.72 -0.20 -10.29
C ASN A 202 9.22 -1.54 -9.73
N ALA A 203 9.42 -2.48 -10.64
CA ALA A 203 10.10 -3.73 -10.37
C ALA A 203 11.44 -3.70 -11.09
N GLN A 204 12.48 -4.17 -10.43
CA GLN A 204 13.85 -4.15 -10.92
C GLN A 204 14.47 -5.52 -10.69
N LEU A 205 15.09 -6.07 -11.73
CA LEU A 205 15.92 -7.26 -11.66
C LEU A 205 17.35 -6.85 -11.98
N LYS A 206 18.23 -7.01 -11.01
CA LYS A 206 19.66 -6.75 -11.12
C LYS A 206 20.40 -8.07 -11.15
N PHE A 207 21.18 -8.29 -12.19
CA PHE A 207 22.08 -9.43 -12.35
C PHE A 207 23.50 -8.93 -12.15
N GLU A 208 24.22 -9.51 -11.21
CA GLU A 208 25.60 -9.17 -10.90
C GLU A 208 26.43 -10.45 -10.93
N GLN A 209 27.56 -10.37 -11.60
CA GLN A 209 28.59 -11.40 -11.57
C GLN A 209 29.91 -10.71 -11.28
N TRP A 210 30.74 -11.30 -10.42
CA TRP A 210 32.10 -10.83 -10.18
C TRP A 210 33.08 -11.98 -9.95
N GLY A 211 34.29 -11.82 -10.47
CA GLY A 211 35.41 -12.75 -10.32
C GLY A 211 36.43 -12.21 -9.32
N GLY A 212 36.48 -12.80 -8.12
CA GLY A 212 37.50 -12.47 -7.11
C GLY A 212 37.52 -11.01 -6.63
N PRO A 213 38.51 -10.64 -5.80
CA PRO A 213 38.73 -9.27 -5.37
C PRO A 213 39.32 -8.42 -6.51
N VAL A 214 38.81 -7.20 -6.67
CA VAL A 214 39.25 -6.24 -7.70
C VAL A 214 40.19 -5.20 -7.06
N ASP A 215 41.36 -4.95 -7.67
CA ASP A 215 42.29 -3.89 -7.26
C ASP A 215 41.84 -2.52 -7.81
N TRP A 216 41.99 -1.47 -7.02
CA TRP A 216 41.69 -0.08 -7.39
C TRP A 216 42.50 0.38 -8.60
N ASP A 217 43.78 0.02 -8.68
CA ASP A 217 44.64 0.43 -9.80
C ASP A 217 44.28 -0.34 -11.09
N GLU A 218 43.79 -1.57 -10.97
CA GLU A 218 43.28 -2.38 -12.08
C GLU A 218 41.98 -1.81 -12.67
N LEU A 219 41.08 -1.27 -11.81
CA LEU A 219 39.87 -0.58 -12.26
C LEU A 219 40.18 0.58 -13.21
N TRP A 220 41.16 1.42 -12.88
CA TRP A 220 41.56 2.54 -13.75
C TRP A 220 42.29 2.09 -15.00
N GLY A 221 43.06 0.99 -14.92
CA GLY A 221 43.78 0.40 -16.03
C GLY A 221 42.88 -0.09 -17.17
N GLY A 222 41.69 -0.62 -16.85
CA GLY A 222 40.72 -1.13 -17.83
C GLY A 222 40.06 -0.07 -18.73
N TYR A 223 40.11 1.21 -18.34
CA TYR A 223 39.57 2.34 -19.13
C TYR A 223 40.64 3.12 -19.90
N ASN A 224 41.90 2.66 -19.87
CA ASN A 224 42.98 3.27 -20.62
C ASN A 224 43.04 2.66 -22.03
N ASN A 225 42.85 3.50 -23.07
CA ASN A 225 42.64 3.13 -24.48
C ASN A 225 43.76 2.27 -25.13
N ALA A 226 44.84 1.93 -24.42
CA ALA A 226 45.98 1.18 -24.94
C ALA A 226 45.73 -0.33 -25.04
N VAL A 227 44.70 -0.87 -24.38
CA VAL A 227 44.40 -2.31 -24.38
C VAL A 227 42.89 -2.52 -24.45
N ILE A 228 42.32 -2.52 -25.66
CA ILE A 228 41.06 -3.26 -25.87
C ILE A 228 41.47 -4.73 -25.85
N ASP A 229 41.51 -5.32 -24.66
CA ASP A 229 41.74 -6.75 -24.50
C ASP A 229 40.55 -7.49 -25.11
N SER A 230 40.76 -8.05 -26.30
CA SER A 230 39.78 -8.91 -26.98
C SER A 230 39.73 -10.31 -26.38
N SER A 231 40.58 -10.62 -25.38
CA SER A 231 40.47 -11.83 -24.60
C SER A 231 39.43 -11.64 -23.50
N THR A 232 38.37 -12.43 -23.57
CA THR A 232 37.26 -12.56 -22.61
C THR A 232 37.68 -13.02 -21.20
N THR A 233 38.96 -12.93 -20.85
CA THR A 233 39.57 -13.65 -19.71
C THR A 233 39.94 -12.78 -18.51
N LYS A 234 39.92 -11.45 -18.61
CA LYS A 234 40.34 -10.58 -17.49
C LYS A 234 39.21 -9.88 -16.73
N TYR A 235 38.13 -9.52 -17.40
CA TYR A 235 36.94 -8.95 -16.76
C TYR A 235 35.77 -9.88 -17.01
N THR A 236 35.50 -10.73 -16.02
CA THR A 236 34.30 -11.61 -15.99
C THR A 236 33.16 -10.99 -15.19
N ASP A 237 33.39 -9.75 -14.74
CA ASP A 237 32.44 -8.95 -14.00
C ASP A 237 31.40 -8.36 -14.96
N TYR A 238 30.14 -8.59 -14.65
CA TYR A 238 29.05 -8.13 -15.49
C TYR A 238 27.87 -7.73 -14.62
N GLN A 239 27.33 -6.55 -14.91
CA GLN A 239 26.15 -6.03 -14.25
C GLN A 239 25.11 -5.68 -15.31
N ASN A 240 23.95 -6.31 -15.22
CA ASN A 240 22.77 -5.94 -15.99
C ASN A 240 21.64 -5.56 -15.06
N GLU A 241 20.89 -4.56 -15.46
CA GLU A 241 19.73 -4.10 -14.72
C GLU A 241 18.57 -3.92 -15.69
N ILE A 242 17.48 -4.63 -15.42
CA ILE A 242 16.24 -4.48 -16.15
C ILE A 242 15.18 -3.96 -15.19
N SER A 243 14.32 -3.05 -15.67
CA SER A 243 13.27 -2.47 -14.85
C SER A 243 11.96 -2.35 -15.61
N CYS A 244 10.85 -2.45 -14.89
CA CYS A 244 9.52 -2.28 -15.45
C CYS A 244 8.66 -1.44 -14.51
N GLY A 245 8.16 -0.33 -15.02
CA GLY A 245 7.18 0.50 -14.33
C GLY A 245 5.79 -0.12 -14.44
N TYR A 246 5.00 -0.01 -13.37
CA TYR A 246 3.64 -0.55 -13.34
C TYR A 246 2.66 0.37 -12.62
N PHE A 247 1.39 0.23 -12.98
CA PHE A 247 0.29 0.82 -12.25
C PHE A 247 -0.17 -0.12 -11.14
N THR A 248 -0.55 0.45 -9.99
CA THR A 248 -1.01 -0.35 -8.85
C THR A 248 -2.23 0.23 -8.15
N VAL A 249 -3.06 -0.67 -7.64
CA VAL A 249 -4.18 -0.39 -6.75
C VAL A 249 -4.05 -1.32 -5.54
N LEU A 250 -4.19 -0.77 -4.34
CA LEU A 250 -4.10 -1.51 -3.09
C LEU A 250 -5.35 -1.24 -2.24
N PRO A 251 -6.47 -1.94 -2.48
CA PRO A 251 -7.55 -1.99 -1.52
C PRO A 251 -7.06 -2.64 -0.23
N SER A 252 -7.41 -2.05 0.91
CA SER A 252 -6.99 -2.57 2.21
C SER A 252 -8.00 -2.27 3.30
N ILE A 253 -7.99 -3.11 4.33
CA ILE A 253 -8.68 -2.91 5.59
C ILE A 253 -7.68 -3.00 6.73
N GLY A 254 -7.79 -2.13 7.72
CA GLY A 254 -6.86 -2.10 8.83
C GLY A 254 -7.52 -1.71 10.14
N PHE A 255 -6.81 -2.05 11.19
CA PHE A 255 -7.15 -1.72 12.56
C PHE A 255 -5.96 -0.98 13.18
N ARG A 256 -6.23 0.11 13.90
CA ARG A 256 -5.22 0.88 14.60
C ARG A 256 -5.64 1.15 16.04
N TYR A 257 -4.67 1.08 16.95
CA TYR A 257 -4.80 1.40 18.35
C TYR A 257 -3.95 2.64 18.69
N ASN A 258 -4.64 3.69 19.12
CA ASN A 258 -4.06 4.96 19.55
C ASN A 258 -3.73 4.86 21.05
N PHE A 259 -2.48 4.54 21.36
CA PHE A 259 -2.03 4.46 22.76
C PHE A 259 -1.84 5.85 23.36
N PHE A 260 -1.39 6.83 22.56
CA PHE A 260 -1.38 8.26 22.89
C PHE A 260 -2.22 9.07 21.88
N ARG A 261 -2.49 10.34 22.22
CA ARG A 261 -3.13 11.29 21.28
C ARG A 261 -2.26 11.58 20.05
N TRP A 262 -0.96 11.32 20.17
CA TRP A 262 0.01 11.62 19.13
C TRP A 262 0.69 10.40 18.52
N ALA A 263 0.36 9.18 18.99
CA ALA A 263 1.02 7.96 18.55
C ALA A 263 0.10 6.75 18.54
N ALA A 264 0.30 5.91 17.53
CA ALA A 264 -0.54 4.77 17.27
C ALA A 264 0.20 3.64 16.57
N ILE A 265 -0.28 2.42 16.81
CA ILE A 265 0.17 1.22 16.15
C ILE A 265 -1.02 0.56 15.45
N GLY A 266 -0.81 0.04 14.25
CA GLY A 266 -1.87 -0.61 13.51
C GLY A 266 -1.39 -1.77 12.67
N ILE A 267 -2.35 -2.60 12.30
CA ILE A 267 -2.21 -3.71 11.37
C ILE A 267 -3.18 -3.51 10.23
N ASN A 268 -2.79 -3.95 9.04
CA ASN A 268 -3.59 -3.80 7.85
C ASN A 268 -3.31 -4.97 6.92
N VAL A 269 -4.37 -5.41 6.23
CA VAL A 269 -4.29 -6.43 5.19
C VAL A 269 -4.92 -5.83 3.95
N GLY A 270 -4.28 -6.06 2.82
CA GLY A 270 -4.75 -5.62 1.53
C GLY A 270 -4.37 -6.59 0.44
N TYR A 271 -4.78 -6.28 -0.77
CA TYR A 271 -4.39 -6.98 -1.98
C TYR A 271 -3.73 -5.99 -2.92
N LEU A 272 -2.43 -6.14 -3.18
CA LEU A 272 -1.74 -5.33 -4.16
C LEU A 272 -2.11 -5.85 -5.55
N TYR A 273 -2.79 -5.04 -6.35
CA TYR A 273 -2.95 -5.30 -7.78
C TYR A 273 -1.82 -4.57 -8.50
N SER A 274 -0.99 -5.28 -9.24
CA SER A 274 0.09 -4.71 -10.05
C SER A 274 -0.08 -5.16 -11.49
N ARG A 275 -0.32 -4.23 -12.40
CA ARG A 275 -0.39 -4.55 -13.83
C ARG A 275 0.93 -4.22 -14.49
N MET A 276 1.72 -5.24 -14.77
CA MET A 276 2.97 -5.16 -15.52
C MET A 276 2.75 -5.60 -16.96
N ASN A 277 3.30 -4.85 -17.93
CA ASN A 277 3.29 -5.26 -19.33
C ASN A 277 4.61 -5.99 -19.63
N GLN A 278 4.55 -7.12 -20.33
CA GLN A 278 5.74 -7.87 -20.74
C GLN A 278 6.70 -7.01 -21.59
N ASP A 279 6.14 -6.18 -22.48
CA ASP A 279 6.91 -5.24 -23.31
C ASP A 279 7.37 -3.99 -22.55
N GLY A 280 7.00 -3.85 -21.27
CA GLY A 280 7.34 -2.71 -20.42
C GLY A 280 8.68 -2.84 -19.72
N TRP A 281 9.43 -3.92 -19.95
CA TRP A 281 10.76 -4.10 -19.38
C TRP A 281 11.81 -3.39 -20.22
N GLU A 282 12.64 -2.60 -19.56
CA GLU A 282 13.70 -1.81 -20.20
C GLU A 282 15.06 -2.07 -19.54
N MET A 283 16.09 -2.13 -20.38
CA MET A 283 17.50 -2.17 -20.00
C MET A 283 18.22 -1.00 -20.67
N ASN A 284 18.72 -0.04 -19.90
CA ASN A 284 19.41 1.15 -20.44
C ASN A 284 18.60 1.88 -21.54
N GLY A 285 17.28 2.01 -21.34
CA GLY A 285 16.36 2.65 -22.28
C GLY A 285 16.03 1.84 -23.53
N LYS A 286 16.43 0.56 -23.59
CA LYS A 286 16.08 -0.37 -24.66
C LYS A 286 15.09 -1.40 -24.14
N THR A 287 14.02 -1.64 -24.89
CA THR A 287 13.04 -2.67 -24.58
C THR A 287 13.70 -4.05 -24.56
N VAL A 288 13.44 -4.81 -23.49
CA VAL A 288 13.83 -6.21 -23.35
C VAL A 288 12.69 -7.06 -23.88
N THR A 289 12.99 -7.97 -24.80
CA THR A 289 12.00 -8.87 -25.40
C THR A 289 12.03 -10.24 -24.73
N ASN A 290 10.92 -10.98 -24.83
CA ASN A 290 10.77 -12.34 -24.27
C ASN A 290 10.95 -12.42 -22.74
N VAL A 291 10.59 -11.36 -22.02
CA VAL A 291 10.53 -11.41 -20.55
C VAL A 291 9.35 -12.30 -20.15
N PRO A 292 9.53 -13.27 -19.24
CA PRO A 292 8.42 -14.09 -18.77
C PRO A 292 7.33 -13.21 -18.13
N GLU A 293 6.10 -13.72 -18.14
CA GLU A 293 5.02 -13.06 -17.40
C GLU A 293 5.34 -13.07 -15.91
N ILE A 294 5.46 -11.88 -15.33
CA ILE A 294 5.74 -11.70 -13.91
C ILE A 294 4.59 -10.87 -13.34
N ASP A 295 3.86 -11.46 -12.40
CA ASP A 295 2.78 -10.82 -11.67
C ASP A 295 3.13 -10.72 -10.18
N PHE A 296 3.21 -9.50 -9.67
CA PHE A 296 3.42 -9.24 -8.24
C PHE A 296 2.11 -9.03 -7.48
N SER A 297 0.97 -9.28 -8.12
CA SER A 297 -0.33 -9.11 -7.48
C SER A 297 -0.52 -10.15 -6.39
N ASN A 298 -0.63 -9.70 -5.14
CA ASN A 298 -0.75 -10.61 -4.01
C ASN A 298 -1.31 -9.94 -2.75
N VAL A 299 -1.67 -10.77 -1.77
CA VAL A 299 -1.99 -10.32 -0.42
C VAL A 299 -0.75 -9.69 0.21
N ILE A 300 -0.96 -8.52 0.81
CA ILE A 300 0.07 -7.77 1.52
C ILE A 300 -0.41 -7.45 2.93
N TYR A 301 0.46 -7.72 3.90
CA TYR A 301 0.27 -7.41 5.30
C TYR A 301 1.13 -6.20 5.65
N ARG A 302 0.57 -5.27 6.41
CA ARG A 302 1.24 -4.04 6.84
C ARG A 302 1.13 -3.86 8.35
N LEU A 303 2.26 -3.69 9.02
CA LEU A 303 2.37 -3.16 10.37
C LEU A 303 2.74 -1.67 10.27
N ASN A 304 1.99 -0.82 10.96
CA ASN A 304 2.17 0.63 10.89
C ASN A 304 2.42 1.24 12.27
N LEU A 305 3.39 2.16 12.35
CA LEU A 305 3.67 2.99 13.52
C LEU A 305 3.56 4.45 13.12
N TYR A 306 2.49 5.11 13.58
CA TYR A 306 2.10 6.44 13.14
C TYR A 306 2.17 7.45 14.28
N PHE A 307 2.61 8.66 13.91
CA PHE A 307 2.67 9.83 14.76
C PHE A 307 1.89 10.98 14.13
N GLY A 308 1.12 11.72 14.92
CA GLY A 308 0.20 12.72 14.36
C GLY A 308 -0.62 13.46 15.40
N GLY A 309 -1.63 14.22 14.98
CA GLY A 309 -2.50 14.98 15.87
C GLY A 309 -3.63 15.63 15.10
#